data_AF-A0A182VIK7-F1
#
_entry.id   AF-A0A182VIK7-F1
#
_cell.length_a   1.000
_cell.length_b   1.000
_cell.length_c   1.000
_cell.angle_alpha   90.00
_cell.angle_beta   90.00
_cell.angle_gamma   90.00
#
_symmetry.space_group_name_H-M   'P 1'
#
loop_
_entity.id
_entity.type
_entity.pdbx_description
1 polymer ?
#
loop_
_entity_poly.entity_id
_entity_poly.type
_entity_poly.pdbx_seq_one_letter_code
_entity_poly.pdbx_strand_id
1 'polypeptide(L)'
;MQRFLIFAALIAAASAQLCKNTGDLVPNPINCKQFFMCRTGRTILFTCPDNTLFNPRTLACDSTNKVRCEPGDIPTSILTSSLKALPANIEHTVTACINQPVATLLANTADCSRFYQCSITGAINFQCPAGTLFDAYRKTCVERDVAICGTVGMPNPPLVPSVPIQPPSLPIVPPSQPIMPPSLPIVPPVPMPMPQPQPPSNLNSLQMLCRGKPLGAKIRNPSNCSEYVNCIGTTILRFTRCPIGTSFDDVRKICDWVQNVQC
;
A
#
# COMPACT_ATOMS: atom_id res chain seq x y z
N MET A 1 -24.60 -17.26 -16.12
CA MET A 1 -25.13 -16.10 -15.35
C MET A 1 -25.57 -16.48 -13.93
N GLN A 2 -26.28 -17.60 -13.72
CA GLN A 2 -26.74 -18.05 -12.39
C GLN A 2 -25.64 -18.12 -11.30
N ARG A 3 -24.46 -18.67 -11.62
CA ARG A 3 -23.36 -18.81 -10.65
C ARG A 3 -22.81 -17.46 -10.15
N PHE A 4 -22.71 -16.47 -11.04
CA PHE A 4 -22.26 -15.12 -10.66
C PHE A 4 -23.26 -14.42 -9.74
N LEU A 5 -24.56 -14.60 -9.99
CA LEU A 5 -25.62 -14.05 -9.15
C LEU A 5 -25.62 -14.66 -7.75
N ILE A 6 -25.37 -15.97 -7.63
CA ILE A 6 -25.25 -16.66 -6.34
C ILE A 6 -24.04 -16.13 -5.54
N PHE A 7 -22.87 -15.99 -6.18
CA PHE A 7 -21.68 -15.43 -5.52
C PHE A 7 -21.88 -13.97 -5.11
N ALA A 8 -22.53 -13.14 -5.93
CA ALA A 8 -22.86 -11.77 -5.58
C ALA A 8 -23.83 -11.69 -4.38
N ALA A 9 -24.86 -12.55 -4.34
CA ALA A 9 -25.81 -12.63 -3.25
C ALA A 9 -25.18 -13.09 -1.93
N LEU A 10 -24.27 -14.07 -1.97
CA LEU A 10 -23.55 -14.54 -0.78
C LEU A 10 -22.62 -13.47 -0.18
N ILE A 11 -21.97 -12.69 -1.04
CA ILE A 11 -21.12 -11.58 -0.60
C ILE A 11 -21.97 -10.48 0.04
N ALA A 12 -23.10 -10.13 -0.60
CA ALA A 12 -24.03 -9.15 -0.05
C ALA A 12 -24.57 -9.59 1.33
N ALA A 13 -24.98 -10.85 1.48
CA ALA A 13 -25.45 -11.42 2.74
C ALA A 13 -24.37 -11.41 3.84
N ALA A 14 -23.13 -11.78 3.52
CA ALA A 14 -22.02 -11.76 4.47
C ALA A 14 -21.68 -10.31 4.89
N SER A 15 -21.66 -9.37 3.95
CA SER A 15 -21.42 -7.96 4.26
C SER A 15 -22.52 -7.36 5.15
N ALA A 16 -23.79 -7.79 5.00
CA ALA A 16 -24.91 -7.36 5.84
C ALA A 16 -24.82 -7.86 7.29
N GLN A 17 -24.05 -8.91 7.56
CA GLN A 17 -23.85 -9.42 8.92
C GLN A 17 -22.79 -8.62 9.69
N LEU A 18 -21.88 -7.95 8.99
CA LEU A 18 -20.85 -7.10 9.57
C LEU A 18 -21.23 -5.61 9.55
N CYS A 19 -21.92 -5.17 8.49
CA CYS A 19 -22.31 -3.79 8.28
C CYS A 19 -23.77 -3.57 8.68
N LYS A 20 -23.99 -2.67 9.64
CA LYS A 20 -25.34 -2.25 10.03
C LYS A 20 -25.89 -1.20 9.06
N ASN A 21 -25.09 -0.19 8.75
CA ASN A 21 -25.43 0.87 7.79
C ASN A 21 -24.31 1.08 6.77
N THR A 22 -24.67 1.70 5.64
CA THR A 22 -23.69 2.20 4.67
C THR A 22 -22.95 3.40 5.28
N GLY A 23 -21.62 3.42 5.14
CA GLY A 23 -20.75 4.43 5.72
C GLY A 23 -20.14 4.05 7.07
N ASP A 24 -20.66 3.01 7.74
CA ASP A 24 -20.11 2.55 9.01
C ASP A 24 -18.64 2.12 8.86
N LEU A 25 -17.82 2.47 9.86
CA LEU A 25 -16.47 1.97 10.00
C LEU A 25 -16.46 0.88 11.07
N VAL A 26 -16.03 -0.32 10.71
CA VAL A 26 -16.07 -1.48 11.60
C VAL A 26 -14.68 -2.12 11.72
N PRO A 27 -14.26 -2.54 12.92
CA PRO A 27 -12.95 -3.14 13.12
C PRO A 27 -12.83 -4.46 12.35
N ASN A 28 -11.62 -4.77 11.86
CA ASN A 28 -11.33 -6.13 11.43
C ASN A 28 -10.93 -6.98 12.65
N PRO A 29 -11.73 -7.99 13.03
CA PRO A 29 -11.49 -8.75 14.25
C PRO A 29 -10.36 -9.79 14.11
N ILE A 30 -9.86 -10.04 12.88
CA ILE A 30 -8.68 -10.89 12.66
C ILE A 30 -7.40 -10.04 12.64
N ASN A 31 -7.49 -8.80 12.17
CA ASN A 31 -6.34 -7.91 12.04
C ASN A 31 -6.70 -6.49 12.48
N CYS A 32 -6.37 -6.14 13.73
CA CYS A 32 -6.65 -4.83 14.31
C CYS A 32 -5.94 -3.64 13.62
N LYS A 33 -4.97 -3.90 12.73
CA LYS A 33 -4.40 -2.85 11.87
C LYS A 33 -5.37 -2.47 10.74
N GLN A 34 -6.40 -3.27 10.51
CA GLN A 34 -7.33 -3.11 9.42
C GLN A 34 -8.74 -2.80 9.93
N PHE A 35 -9.51 -2.14 9.08
CA PHE A 35 -10.91 -1.88 9.32
C PHE A 35 -11.66 -1.90 8.00
N PHE A 36 -12.97 -2.12 8.08
CA PHE A 36 -13.85 -2.07 6.93
C PHE A 36 -14.63 -0.77 6.92
N MET A 37 -14.73 -0.15 5.75
CA MET A 37 -15.72 0.86 5.45
C MET A 37 -16.89 0.17 4.75
N CYS A 38 -18.08 0.29 5.35
CA CYS A 38 -19.28 -0.37 4.87
C CYS A 38 -19.86 0.35 3.66
N ARG A 39 -20.17 -0.41 2.61
CA ARG A 39 -20.89 0.06 1.43
C ARG A 39 -21.96 -0.93 1.03
N THR A 40 -22.92 -0.48 0.25
CA THR A 40 -23.98 -1.34 -0.28
C THR A 40 -23.37 -2.49 -1.08
N GLY A 41 -23.64 -3.73 -0.66
CA GLY A 41 -23.24 -4.95 -1.35
C GLY A 41 -21.81 -5.45 -1.10
N ARG A 42 -20.84 -4.57 -0.79
CA ARG A 42 -19.45 -4.95 -0.46
C ARG A 42 -18.77 -3.96 0.48
N THR A 43 -17.85 -4.46 1.29
CA THR A 43 -16.98 -3.67 2.17
C THR A 43 -15.69 -3.26 1.47
N ILE A 44 -15.10 -2.16 1.94
CA ILE A 44 -13.75 -1.73 1.56
C ILE A 44 -12.83 -1.95 2.74
N LEU A 45 -11.74 -2.67 2.54
CA LEU A 45 -10.73 -2.97 3.55
C LEU A 45 -9.62 -1.92 3.51
N PHE A 46 -9.50 -1.15 4.59
CA PHE A 46 -8.42 -0.19 4.81
C PHE A 46 -7.40 -0.72 5.81
N THR A 47 -6.17 -0.22 5.72
CA THR A 47 -5.08 -0.55 6.65
C THR A 47 -4.55 0.74 7.27
N CYS A 48 -4.57 0.82 8.60
CA CYS A 48 -3.99 1.90 9.37
C CYS A 48 -2.47 2.01 9.11
N PRO A 49 -1.89 3.23 9.19
CA PRO A 49 -0.45 3.43 9.04
C PRO A 49 0.35 2.74 10.15
N ASP A 50 1.67 2.69 9.99
CA ASP A 50 2.54 2.09 10.99
C ASP A 50 2.41 2.75 12.37
N ASN A 51 2.60 1.94 13.42
CA ASN A 51 2.44 2.32 14.83
C ASN A 51 1.03 2.79 15.23
N THR A 52 0.03 2.49 14.40
CA THR A 52 -1.39 2.74 14.71
C THR A 52 -2.25 1.49 14.51
N LEU A 53 -3.35 1.40 15.24
CA LEU A 53 -4.37 0.35 15.15
C LEU A 53 -5.74 1.00 15.05
N PHE A 54 -6.70 0.32 14.43
CA PHE A 54 -8.06 0.83 14.37
C PHE A 54 -8.71 0.70 15.75
N ASN A 55 -9.13 1.84 16.30
CA ASN A 55 -9.78 1.93 17.59
C ASN A 55 -11.30 1.91 17.40
N PRO A 56 -12.00 0.83 17.79
CA PRO A 56 -13.46 0.73 17.60
C PRO A 56 -14.25 1.72 18.47
N ARG A 57 -13.63 2.35 19.48
CA ARG A 57 -14.29 3.36 20.31
C ARG A 57 -14.31 4.73 19.65
N THR A 58 -13.25 5.07 18.90
CA THR A 58 -13.13 6.36 18.22
C THR A 58 -13.43 6.27 16.73
N LEU A 59 -13.58 5.05 16.20
CA LEU A 59 -13.76 4.76 14.78
C LEU A 59 -12.61 5.31 13.91
N ALA A 60 -11.39 5.30 14.45
CA ALA A 60 -10.22 5.86 13.81
C ALA A 60 -8.95 5.07 14.11
N CYS A 61 -7.94 5.23 13.25
CA CYS A 61 -6.60 4.75 13.53
C CYS A 61 -5.98 5.59 14.65
N ASP A 62 -5.65 4.93 15.76
CA ASP A 62 -5.08 5.54 16.96
C ASP A 62 -3.78 4.82 17.33
N SER A 63 -3.00 5.41 18.24
CA SER A 63 -1.75 4.82 18.70
C SER A 63 -1.97 3.42 19.27
N THR A 64 -1.05 2.49 18.98
CA THR A 64 -1.08 1.10 19.50
C THR A 64 -1.26 1.02 21.01
N ASN A 65 -0.78 2.00 21.77
CA ASN A 65 -0.87 2.02 23.23
C ASN A 65 -2.28 2.32 23.76
N LYS A 66 -3.17 2.84 22.91
CA LYS A 66 -4.56 3.18 23.26
C LYS A 66 -5.57 2.14 22.79
N VAL A 67 -5.14 1.16 21.99
CA VAL A 67 -6.01 0.17 21.38
C VAL A 67 -5.73 -1.20 21.97
N ARG A 68 -6.75 -1.80 22.56
CA ARG A 68 -6.73 -3.21 22.92
C ARG A 68 -7.22 -4.02 21.73
N CYS A 69 -6.33 -4.78 21.11
CA CYS A 69 -6.68 -5.71 20.06
C CYS A 69 -7.25 -6.98 20.68
N GLU A 70 -8.54 -7.23 20.49
CA GLU A 70 -9.19 -8.48 20.88
C GLU A 70 -9.50 -9.26 19.60
N PRO A 71 -8.90 -10.45 19.40
CA PRO A 71 -9.23 -11.31 18.29
C PRO A 71 -10.71 -11.70 18.34
N GLY A 72 -11.37 -11.68 17.20
CA GLY A 72 -12.73 -12.18 17.05
C GLY A 72 -12.93 -12.88 15.71
N ASP A 73 -14.07 -13.53 15.58
CA ASP A 73 -14.41 -14.31 14.39
C ASP A 73 -15.17 -13.45 13.37
N ILE A 74 -14.78 -13.56 12.09
CA ILE A 74 -15.59 -13.08 10.96
C ILE A 74 -15.67 -14.15 9.88
N PRO A 75 -16.77 -14.17 9.10
CA PRO A 75 -16.86 -15.03 7.94
C PRO A 75 -15.71 -14.76 6.96
N THR A 76 -14.95 -15.79 6.58
CA THR A 76 -13.85 -15.72 5.61
C THR A 76 -14.28 -15.16 4.25
N SER A 77 -15.58 -15.25 3.93
CA SER A 77 -16.19 -14.67 2.72
C SER A 77 -16.12 -13.14 2.69
N ILE A 78 -16.12 -12.45 3.83
CA ILE A 78 -16.00 -10.98 3.89
C ILE A 78 -14.56 -10.54 3.57
N LEU A 79 -13.57 -11.26 4.12
CA LEU A 79 -12.15 -10.97 3.89
C LEU A 79 -11.74 -11.12 2.42
N THR A 80 -12.29 -12.12 1.74
CA THR A 80 -11.95 -12.42 0.33
C THR A 80 -12.73 -11.57 -0.66
N SER A 81 -13.89 -11.03 -0.27
CA SER A 81 -14.75 -10.22 -1.16
C SER A 81 -14.58 -8.71 -1.03
N SER A 82 -13.94 -8.24 0.04
CA SER A 82 -13.70 -6.81 0.28
C SER A 82 -12.80 -6.19 -0.79
N LEU A 83 -13.14 -4.97 -1.22
CA LEU A 83 -12.25 -4.17 -2.06
C LEU A 83 -11.06 -3.71 -1.22
N LYS A 84 -9.83 -3.99 -1.65
CA LYS A 84 -8.63 -3.58 -0.90
C LYS A 84 -8.23 -2.16 -1.29
N ALA A 85 -8.15 -1.30 -0.29
CA ALA A 85 -7.55 0.03 -0.44
C ALA A 85 -6.03 -0.03 -0.39
N LEU A 86 -5.37 1.04 -0.86
CA LEU A 86 -3.93 1.18 -0.71
C LEU A 86 -3.57 1.48 0.76
N PRO A 87 -2.34 1.16 1.20
CA PRO A 87 -1.88 1.46 2.55
C PRO A 87 -1.93 2.97 2.83
N ALA A 88 -2.37 3.33 4.03
CA ALA A 88 -2.43 4.72 4.46
C ALA A 88 -1.08 5.25 4.92
N ASN A 89 -0.88 6.56 4.80
CA ASN A 89 0.30 7.28 5.30
C ASN A 89 -0.11 8.47 6.17
N ILE A 90 0.76 8.89 7.08
CA ILE A 90 0.55 10.08 7.90
C ILE A 90 1.16 11.29 7.19
N GLU A 91 0.39 12.35 7.03
CA GLU A 91 0.81 13.63 6.45
C GLU A 91 0.68 14.74 7.50
N HIS A 92 1.82 15.32 7.86
CA HIS A 92 1.89 16.37 8.89
C HIS A 92 1.63 17.78 8.35
N THR A 93 1.69 17.97 7.02
CA THR A 93 1.56 19.28 6.36
C THR A 93 0.12 19.63 6.00
N VAL A 94 -0.84 18.73 6.24
CA VAL A 94 -2.25 18.91 5.87
C VAL A 94 -2.92 19.84 6.87
N THR A 95 -3.08 21.10 6.46
CA THR A 95 -3.72 22.14 7.28
C THR A 95 -5.23 21.96 7.42
N ALA A 96 -5.86 21.16 6.55
CA ALA A 96 -7.30 20.87 6.59
C ALA A 96 -7.75 20.23 7.91
N CYS A 97 -6.86 19.52 8.62
CA CYS A 97 -7.14 18.94 9.92
C CYS A 97 -6.88 19.88 11.11
N ILE A 98 -6.39 21.10 10.87
CA ILE A 98 -6.20 22.09 11.94
C ILE A 98 -7.57 22.45 12.52
N ASN A 99 -7.69 22.41 13.85
CA ASN A 99 -8.92 22.65 14.60
C ASN A 99 -10.09 21.70 14.28
N GLN A 100 -9.80 20.56 13.65
CA GLN A 100 -10.81 19.53 13.42
C GLN A 100 -10.80 18.50 14.56
N PRO A 101 -11.95 17.96 14.95
CA PRO A 101 -12.02 16.85 15.89
C PRO A 101 -11.21 15.65 15.38
N VAL A 102 -10.60 14.90 16.29
CA VAL A 102 -10.00 13.59 15.97
C VAL A 102 -11.07 12.68 15.35
N ALA A 103 -10.64 11.81 14.44
CA ALA A 103 -11.49 10.92 13.64
C ALA A 103 -12.33 11.61 12.54
N THR A 104 -12.31 12.94 12.43
CA THR A 104 -13.02 13.65 11.36
C THR A 104 -12.52 13.20 9.99
N LEU A 105 -13.45 12.85 9.09
CA LEU A 105 -13.15 12.49 7.72
C LEU A 105 -13.36 13.68 6.77
N LEU A 106 -12.29 14.05 6.05
CA LEU A 106 -12.27 15.16 5.11
C LEU A 106 -11.86 14.68 3.73
N ALA A 107 -12.57 15.12 2.70
CA ALA A 107 -12.15 14.87 1.32
C ALA A 107 -10.85 15.61 1.02
N ASN A 108 -9.95 15.01 0.24
CA ASN A 108 -8.91 15.76 -0.42
C ASN A 108 -9.51 16.44 -1.66
N THR A 109 -9.62 17.76 -1.63
CA THR A 109 -10.25 18.54 -2.72
C THR A 109 -9.39 18.64 -3.98
N ALA A 110 -8.09 18.35 -3.90
CA ALA A 110 -7.19 18.27 -5.06
C ALA A 110 -7.19 16.87 -5.69
N ASP A 111 -7.48 15.84 -4.90
CA ASP A 111 -7.52 14.44 -5.34
C ASP A 111 -8.66 13.69 -4.64
N CYS A 112 -9.82 13.66 -5.29
CA CYS A 112 -11.03 13.02 -4.77
C CYS A 112 -10.92 11.49 -4.61
N SER A 113 -9.85 10.86 -5.12
CA SER A 113 -9.58 9.45 -4.80
C SER A 113 -9.07 9.27 -3.37
N ARG A 114 -8.73 10.37 -2.68
CA ARG A 114 -8.16 10.39 -1.35
C ARG A 114 -9.03 11.13 -0.34
N PHE A 115 -8.88 10.73 0.91
CA PHE A 115 -9.47 11.41 2.04
C PHE A 115 -8.55 11.35 3.25
N TYR A 116 -8.77 12.27 4.16
CA TYR A 116 -8.02 12.40 5.40
C TYR A 116 -8.88 11.96 6.57
N GLN A 117 -8.30 11.16 7.47
CA GLN A 117 -8.80 11.02 8.83
C GLN A 117 -7.93 11.86 9.76
N CYS A 118 -8.53 12.86 10.40
CA CYS A 118 -7.79 13.75 11.28
C CYS A 118 -7.38 13.02 12.57
N SER A 119 -6.11 13.15 12.92
CA SER A 119 -5.49 12.58 14.11
C SER A 119 -4.78 13.69 14.90
N ILE A 120 -4.50 13.43 16.17
CA ILE A 120 -3.66 14.29 17.00
C ILE A 120 -2.25 14.48 16.43
N THR A 121 -1.76 13.52 15.63
CA THR A 121 -0.41 13.55 15.06
C THR A 121 -0.35 14.15 13.67
N GLY A 122 -1.49 14.47 13.04
CA GLY A 122 -1.55 14.94 11.65
C GLY A 122 -2.76 14.35 10.92
N ALA A 123 -2.75 14.43 9.59
CA ALA A 123 -3.79 13.83 8.77
C ALA A 123 -3.36 12.45 8.29
N ILE A 124 -4.20 11.43 8.51
CA ILE A 124 -3.97 10.11 7.93
C ILE A 124 -4.59 10.09 6.54
N ASN A 125 -3.78 9.98 5.50
CA ASN A 125 -4.20 9.92 4.11
C ASN A 125 -4.59 8.48 3.75
N PHE A 126 -5.85 8.31 3.35
CA PHE A 126 -6.40 7.08 2.81
C PHE A 126 -6.76 7.28 1.34
N GLN A 127 -6.51 6.25 0.54
CA GLN A 127 -6.91 6.23 -0.87
C GLN A 127 -8.03 5.21 -1.09
N CYS A 128 -9.16 5.66 -1.63
CA CYS A 128 -10.25 4.80 -2.07
C CYS A 128 -9.75 3.82 -3.16
N PRO A 129 -10.28 2.59 -3.23
CA PRO A 129 -9.96 1.64 -4.28
C PRO A 129 -10.18 2.19 -5.69
N ALA A 130 -9.49 1.63 -6.68
CA ALA A 130 -9.63 2.03 -8.08
C ALA A 130 -11.12 1.99 -8.53
N GLY A 131 -11.54 3.04 -9.22
CA GLY A 131 -12.92 3.20 -9.69
C GLY A 131 -13.89 3.82 -8.68
N THR A 132 -13.41 4.17 -7.48
CA THR A 132 -14.23 4.81 -6.43
C THR A 132 -13.61 6.15 -6.00
N LEU A 133 -14.44 7.09 -5.55
CA LEU A 133 -14.05 8.40 -5.03
C LEU A 133 -14.66 8.64 -3.66
N PHE A 134 -14.02 9.45 -2.84
CA PHE A 134 -14.52 9.79 -1.52
C PHE A 134 -15.63 10.84 -1.61
N ASP A 135 -16.81 10.47 -1.12
CA ASP A 135 -17.95 11.38 -0.99
C ASP A 135 -17.85 12.16 0.32
N ALA A 136 -17.63 13.47 0.22
CA ALA A 136 -17.49 14.38 1.34
C ALA A 136 -18.76 14.56 2.17
N TYR A 137 -19.94 14.33 1.58
CA TYR A 137 -21.24 14.44 2.23
C TYR A 137 -21.58 13.14 2.97
N ARG A 138 -21.44 11.99 2.29
CA ARG A 138 -21.72 10.66 2.84
C ARG A 138 -20.59 10.09 3.70
N LYS A 139 -19.41 10.72 3.68
CA LYS A 139 -18.19 10.30 4.38
C LYS A 139 -17.74 8.88 4.03
N THR A 140 -17.93 8.47 2.77
CA THR A 140 -17.67 7.11 2.31
C THR A 140 -17.17 7.08 0.86
N CYS A 141 -16.39 6.05 0.50
CA CYS A 141 -15.92 5.86 -0.87
C CYS A 141 -17.02 5.25 -1.74
N VAL A 142 -17.59 6.03 -2.64
CA VAL A 142 -18.67 5.62 -3.57
C VAL A 142 -18.16 5.53 -5.01
N GLU A 143 -18.98 5.03 -5.91
CA GLU A 143 -18.72 5.02 -7.34
C GLU A 143 -18.50 6.44 -7.87
N ARG A 144 -17.60 6.58 -8.85
CA ARG A 144 -17.16 7.89 -9.36
C ARG A 144 -18.30 8.78 -9.82
N ASP A 145 -19.32 8.21 -10.46
CA ASP A 145 -20.46 8.91 -11.05
C ASP A 145 -21.38 9.58 -10.02
N VAL A 146 -21.39 9.09 -8.78
CA VAL A 146 -22.28 9.59 -7.71
C VAL A 146 -21.54 10.29 -6.56
N ALA A 147 -20.21 10.37 -6.65
CA ALA A 147 -19.38 10.97 -5.61
C ALA A 147 -19.44 12.50 -5.60
N ILE A 148 -19.65 13.08 -4.41
CA ILE A 148 -19.57 14.53 -4.18
C ILE A 148 -18.28 14.87 -3.45
N CYS A 149 -17.36 15.57 -4.08
CA CYS A 149 -16.05 15.93 -3.52
C CYS A 149 -15.90 17.47 -3.46
N GLY A 150 -16.01 18.07 -2.27
CA GLY A 150 -15.84 19.52 -2.06
C GLY A 150 -17.12 20.34 -1.97
N THR A 151 -17.00 21.68 -2.03
CA THR A 151 -18.14 22.62 -2.04
C THR A 151 -18.32 23.20 -3.44
N VAL A 152 -19.59 23.29 -3.84
CA VAL A 152 -20.11 23.59 -5.18
C VAL A 152 -20.05 22.39 -6.13
N GLY A 153 -21.23 21.96 -6.59
CA GLY A 153 -21.36 20.94 -7.61
C GLY A 153 -20.67 21.36 -8.90
N MET A 154 -19.40 21.01 -9.04
CA MET A 154 -18.92 20.61 -10.34
C MET A 154 -19.55 19.25 -10.59
N PRO A 155 -20.46 19.09 -11.57
CA PRO A 155 -20.66 17.78 -12.16
C PRO A 155 -19.27 17.24 -12.45
N ASN A 156 -19.03 15.96 -12.15
CA ASN A 156 -17.84 15.26 -12.58
C ASN A 156 -17.38 15.82 -13.94
N PRO A 157 -16.10 16.18 -14.12
CA PRO A 157 -15.59 16.45 -15.46
C PRO A 157 -16.11 15.32 -16.35
N PRO A 158 -16.83 15.62 -17.46
CA PRO A 158 -17.40 14.56 -18.29
C PRO A 158 -16.28 13.58 -18.57
N LEU A 159 -16.59 12.28 -18.41
CA LEU A 159 -15.73 11.21 -18.89
C LEU A 159 -15.33 11.60 -20.31
N VAL A 160 -14.11 12.11 -20.48
CA VAL A 160 -13.57 12.35 -21.80
C VAL A 160 -13.65 10.97 -22.45
N PRO A 161 -14.41 10.79 -23.55
CA PRO A 161 -14.38 9.54 -24.27
C PRO A 161 -12.92 9.24 -24.48
N SER A 162 -12.47 8.05 -24.08
CA SER A 162 -11.09 7.62 -24.30
C SER A 162 -10.78 7.88 -25.76
N VAL A 163 -10.07 8.98 -26.03
CA VAL A 163 -9.60 9.30 -27.37
C VAL A 163 -8.83 8.05 -27.78
N PRO A 164 -9.16 7.41 -28.91
CA PRO A 164 -8.35 6.32 -29.42
C PRO A 164 -6.93 6.86 -29.43
N ILE A 165 -6.06 6.28 -28.61
CA ILE A 165 -4.64 6.61 -28.63
C ILE A 165 -4.20 6.17 -30.01
N GLN A 166 -4.22 7.09 -30.98
CA GLN A 166 -3.52 6.89 -32.22
C GLN A 166 -2.07 6.71 -31.78
N PRO A 167 -1.43 5.58 -32.11
CA PRO A 167 -0.02 5.42 -31.83
C PRO A 167 0.68 6.66 -32.41
N PRO A 168 1.60 7.29 -31.66
CA PRO A 168 2.35 8.42 -32.18
C PRO A 168 2.94 7.97 -33.51
N SER A 169 2.67 8.76 -34.56
CA SER A 169 3.32 8.56 -35.84
C SER A 169 4.81 8.64 -35.55
N LEU A 170 5.49 7.49 -35.66
CA LEU A 170 6.93 7.44 -35.51
C LEU A 170 7.52 8.48 -36.45
N PRO A 171 8.40 9.38 -35.97
CA PRO A 171 9.12 10.25 -36.87
C PRO A 171 9.80 9.36 -37.91
N ILE A 172 9.58 9.66 -39.19
CA ILE A 172 10.31 9.01 -40.29
C ILE A 172 11.77 9.41 -40.09
N VAL A 173 12.52 8.57 -39.38
CA VAL A 173 13.95 8.70 -39.23
C VAL A 173 14.53 8.35 -40.61
N PRO A 174 15.28 9.26 -41.27
CA PRO A 174 15.95 8.93 -42.51
C PRO A 174 16.89 7.74 -42.28
N PRO A 175 17.05 6.83 -43.26
CA PRO A 175 17.90 5.66 -43.09
C PRO A 175 19.31 6.11 -42.69
N SER A 176 19.65 5.83 -41.43
CA SER A 176 20.97 6.12 -40.90
C SER A 176 21.95 5.18 -41.57
N GLN A 177 22.97 5.75 -42.20
CA GLN A 177 24.07 4.99 -42.80
C GLN A 177 24.70 4.07 -41.74
N PRO A 178 25.21 2.88 -42.13
CA PRO A 178 25.83 1.96 -41.19
C PRO A 178 27.07 2.60 -40.59
N ILE A 179 26.99 2.97 -39.31
CA ILE A 179 28.13 3.39 -38.50
C ILE A 179 28.91 2.12 -38.16
N MET A 180 30.14 1.99 -38.67
CA MET A 180 31.04 0.92 -38.26
C MET A 180 31.31 1.03 -36.75
N PRO A 181 31.21 -0.07 -35.99
CA PRO A 181 31.55 -0.05 -34.57
C PRO A 181 33.06 0.16 -34.40
N PRO A 182 33.50 0.97 -33.43
CA PRO A 182 34.90 1.00 -33.03
C PRO A 182 35.27 -0.34 -32.37
N SER A 183 36.48 -0.80 -32.64
CA SER A 183 37.07 -2.01 -32.09
C SER A 183 37.08 -1.97 -30.55
N LEU A 184 36.47 -2.97 -29.93
CA LEU A 184 36.50 -3.19 -28.48
C LEU A 184 37.95 -3.48 -28.02
N PRO A 185 38.40 -2.91 -26.89
CA PRO A 185 39.64 -3.34 -26.26
C PRO A 185 39.49 -4.76 -25.70
N ILE A 186 40.49 -5.60 -26.01
CA ILE A 186 40.61 -6.96 -25.50
C ILE A 186 40.93 -6.88 -24.01
N VAL A 187 39.96 -7.22 -23.14
CA VAL A 187 40.17 -7.37 -21.70
C VAL A 187 40.77 -8.77 -21.44
N PRO A 188 41.86 -8.90 -20.69
CA PRO A 188 42.43 -10.20 -20.34
C PRO A 188 41.48 -11.03 -19.45
N PRO A 189 41.54 -12.37 -19.51
CA PRO A 189 40.64 -13.23 -18.74
C PRO A 189 40.90 -13.11 -17.23
N VAL A 190 39.85 -12.77 -16.49
CA VAL A 190 39.85 -12.78 -15.02
C VAL A 190 39.88 -14.23 -14.52
N PRO A 191 40.71 -14.59 -13.53
CA PRO A 191 40.70 -15.93 -12.94
C PRO A 191 39.36 -16.24 -12.24
N MET A 192 38.79 -17.41 -12.50
CA MET A 192 37.58 -17.89 -11.84
C MET A 192 37.85 -18.16 -10.35
N PRO A 193 36.97 -17.75 -9.41
CA PRO A 193 37.10 -18.14 -8.01
C PRO A 193 36.78 -19.62 -7.82
N MET A 194 37.62 -20.30 -7.03
CA MET A 194 37.45 -21.71 -6.63
C MET A 194 36.15 -21.93 -5.84
N PRO A 195 35.53 -23.13 -5.89
CA PRO A 195 34.36 -23.44 -5.06
C PRO A 195 34.76 -23.54 -3.59
N GLN A 196 34.20 -22.69 -2.73
CA GLN A 196 34.39 -22.78 -1.28
C GLN A 196 33.51 -23.91 -0.69
N PRO A 197 33.99 -24.64 0.35
CA PRO A 197 33.24 -25.72 0.99
C PRO A 197 31.92 -25.23 1.59
N GLN A 198 30.83 -25.97 1.36
CA GLN A 198 29.54 -25.69 1.99
C GLN A 198 29.60 -25.97 3.51
N PRO A 199 29.23 -25.01 4.39
CA PRO A 199 29.04 -25.28 5.80
C PRO A 199 27.76 -26.11 6.02
N PRO A 200 27.72 -26.92 7.09
CA PRO A 200 26.72 -27.96 7.25
C PRO A 200 25.32 -27.39 7.44
N SER A 201 24.38 -28.01 6.73
CA SER A 201 22.94 -27.88 6.92
C SER A 201 22.54 -28.30 8.34
N ASN A 202 22.24 -27.31 9.19
CA ASN A 202 21.01 -27.28 9.99
C ASN A 202 20.93 -26.00 10.86
N LEU A 203 19.80 -25.29 10.71
CA LEU A 203 19.27 -24.11 11.45
C LEU A 203 19.35 -22.74 10.71
N ASN A 204 18.22 -22.34 10.11
CA ASN A 204 17.92 -21.15 9.29
C ASN A 204 18.80 -19.88 9.47
N SER A 205 19.76 -19.68 8.57
CA SER A 205 20.67 -18.51 8.49
C SER A 205 19.97 -17.14 8.39
N LEU A 206 18.72 -17.11 7.96
CA LEU A 206 17.94 -15.88 7.80
C LEU A 206 17.45 -15.31 9.15
N GLN A 207 17.11 -16.16 10.12
CA GLN A 207 16.53 -15.77 11.42
C GLN A 207 17.52 -15.05 12.34
N MET A 208 18.83 -15.18 12.08
CA MET A 208 19.88 -14.51 12.84
C MET A 208 20.04 -13.03 12.50
N LEU A 209 19.57 -12.57 11.32
CA LEU A 209 19.74 -11.18 10.88
C LEU A 209 19.10 -10.20 11.87
N CYS A 210 17.90 -10.51 12.38
CA CYS A 210 17.17 -9.64 13.31
C CYS A 210 17.45 -9.92 14.79
N ARG A 211 18.32 -10.88 15.12
CA ARG A 211 18.57 -11.28 16.51
C ARG A 211 19.30 -10.14 17.25
N GLY A 212 18.68 -9.62 18.31
CA GLY A 212 19.22 -8.51 19.09
C GLY A 212 19.11 -7.14 18.44
N LYS A 213 18.36 -7.01 17.34
CA LYS A 213 18.07 -5.71 16.70
C LYS A 213 16.71 -5.16 17.19
N PRO A 214 16.56 -3.83 17.28
CA PRO A 214 15.29 -3.22 17.65
C PRO A 214 14.22 -3.50 16.57
N LEU A 215 12.95 -3.45 16.99
CA LEU A 215 11.82 -3.62 16.08
C LEU A 215 11.84 -2.53 14.99
N GLY A 216 11.70 -2.93 13.73
CA GLY A 216 11.80 -2.03 12.57
C GLY A 216 13.22 -1.84 12.03
N ALA A 217 14.24 -2.51 12.57
CA ALA A 217 15.57 -2.48 12.01
C ALA A 217 15.58 -2.97 10.55
N LYS A 218 16.28 -2.22 9.69
CA LYS A 218 16.50 -2.55 8.29
C LYS A 218 17.91 -3.09 8.10
N ILE A 219 18.03 -4.26 7.50
CA ILE A 219 19.30 -4.96 7.35
C ILE A 219 19.43 -5.41 5.92
N ARG A 220 20.62 -5.27 5.34
CA ARG A 220 20.91 -5.80 4.01
C ARG A 220 20.60 -7.29 3.91
N ASN A 221 19.99 -7.73 2.81
CA ASN A 221 19.92 -9.14 2.48
C ASN A 221 21.30 -9.62 1.98
N PRO A 222 21.97 -10.58 2.66
CA PRO A 222 23.30 -11.05 2.30
C PRO A 222 23.37 -11.81 0.97
N SER A 223 22.23 -12.27 0.44
CA SER A 223 22.16 -13.01 -0.82
C SER A 223 21.62 -12.17 -1.97
N ASN A 224 21.07 -10.99 -1.70
CA ASN A 224 20.48 -10.13 -2.73
C ASN A 224 20.51 -8.65 -2.34
N CYS A 225 21.46 -7.88 -2.88
CA CYS A 225 21.63 -6.47 -2.55
C CYS A 225 20.50 -5.54 -3.03
N SER A 226 19.67 -6.01 -3.97
CA SER A 226 18.45 -5.30 -4.40
C SER A 226 17.28 -5.54 -3.42
N GLU A 227 17.52 -6.24 -2.33
CA GLU A 227 16.53 -6.56 -1.31
C GLU A 227 17.10 -6.31 0.09
N TYR A 228 16.23 -5.91 1.01
CA TYR A 228 16.59 -5.74 2.40
C TYR A 228 15.54 -6.35 3.30
N VAL A 229 15.93 -6.62 4.53
CA VAL A 229 15.12 -7.26 5.55
C VAL A 229 14.62 -6.20 6.52
N ASN A 230 13.29 -6.14 6.66
CA ASN A 230 12.61 -5.42 7.72
C ASN A 230 12.36 -6.37 8.90
N CYS A 231 12.96 -6.07 10.06
CA CYS A 231 12.80 -6.87 11.28
C CYS A 231 11.47 -6.57 11.98
N ILE A 232 10.59 -7.56 12.09
CA ILE A 232 9.31 -7.48 12.82
C ILE A 232 9.45 -8.21 14.16
N GLY A 233 10.46 -7.83 14.95
CA GLY A 233 10.87 -8.50 16.19
C GLY A 233 12.20 -9.25 16.07
N THR A 234 12.50 -10.14 17.01
CA THR A 234 13.83 -10.78 17.13
C THR A 234 14.09 -11.88 16.10
N THR A 235 13.04 -12.39 15.46
CA THR A 235 13.13 -13.63 14.64
C THR A 235 12.26 -13.57 13.37
N ILE A 236 11.44 -12.53 13.20
CA ILE A 236 10.54 -12.38 12.05
C ILE A 236 11.14 -11.41 11.04
N LEU A 237 11.22 -11.86 9.80
CA LEU A 237 11.88 -11.18 8.69
C LEU A 237 10.84 -10.84 7.62
N ARG A 238 10.86 -9.62 7.11
CA ARG A 238 10.12 -9.25 5.91
C ARG A 238 11.07 -8.76 4.83
N PHE A 239 11.19 -9.53 3.75
CA PHE A 239 11.94 -9.14 2.56
C PHE A 239 11.24 -8.01 1.83
N THR A 240 12.00 -6.97 1.47
CA THR A 240 11.52 -5.81 0.76
C THR A 240 12.51 -5.45 -0.34
N ARG A 241 12.04 -5.45 -1.58
CA ARG A 241 12.87 -5.10 -2.73
C ARG A 241 13.02 -3.58 -2.84
N CYS A 242 14.22 -3.15 -3.15
CA CYS A 242 14.51 -1.80 -3.55
C CYS A 242 13.96 -1.52 -4.96
N PRO A 243 13.68 -0.24 -5.30
CA PRO A 243 13.38 0.17 -6.67
C PRO A 243 14.43 -0.32 -7.67
N ILE A 244 14.03 -0.53 -8.93
CA ILE A 244 14.91 -1.02 -9.99
C ILE A 244 16.12 -0.07 -10.14
N GLY A 245 17.32 -0.63 -10.17
CA GLY A 245 18.57 0.14 -10.28
C GLY A 245 19.13 0.66 -8.95
N THR A 246 18.51 0.31 -7.81
CA THR A 246 18.96 0.70 -6.47
C THR A 246 19.29 -0.51 -5.61
N SER A 247 20.25 -0.37 -4.69
CA SER A 247 20.65 -1.38 -3.71
C SER A 247 20.55 -0.82 -2.29
N PHE A 248 20.41 -1.71 -1.31
CA PHE A 248 20.26 -1.27 0.07
C PHE A 248 21.59 -0.86 0.71
N ASP A 249 21.68 0.42 1.05
CA ASP A 249 22.76 1.02 1.83
C ASP A 249 22.57 0.68 3.31
N ASP A 250 23.43 -0.18 3.85
CA ASP A 250 23.34 -0.59 5.26
C ASP A 250 23.83 0.50 6.23
N VAL A 251 24.58 1.50 5.76
CA VAL A 251 25.01 2.64 6.57
C VAL A 251 23.89 3.66 6.69
N ARG A 252 23.28 4.03 5.55
CA ARG A 252 22.22 5.04 5.49
C ARG A 252 20.81 4.48 5.70
N LYS A 253 20.65 3.16 5.72
CA LYS A 253 19.38 2.43 5.91
C LYS A 253 18.31 2.79 4.87
N ILE A 254 18.74 3.07 3.64
CA ILE A 254 17.90 3.44 2.49
C ILE A 254 18.31 2.65 1.24
N CYS A 255 17.43 2.60 0.24
CA CYS A 255 17.81 2.15 -1.10
C CYS A 255 18.46 3.34 -1.83
N ASP A 256 19.71 3.19 -2.25
CA ASP A 256 20.47 4.18 -3.00
C ASP A 256 20.94 3.55 -4.32
N TRP A 257 21.36 4.35 -5.29
CA TRP A 257 21.85 3.88 -6.58
C TRP A 257 22.97 2.87 -6.40
N VAL A 258 22.98 1.81 -7.21
CA VAL A 258 23.97 0.72 -7.13
C VAL A 258 25.42 1.19 -7.11
N GLN A 259 25.73 2.32 -7.74
CA GLN A 259 27.06 2.94 -7.75
C GLN A 259 27.47 3.59 -6.42
N ASN A 260 26.51 3.95 -5.59
CA ASN A 260 26.70 4.61 -4.29
C ASN A 260 26.73 3.60 -3.13
N VAL A 261 26.43 2.33 -3.40
CA VAL A 261 26.27 1.28 -2.39
C VAL A 261 27.27 0.17 -2.65
N GLN A 262 28.14 -0.07 -1.67
CA GLN A 262 29.02 -1.24 -1.67
C GLN A 262 28.20 -2.46 -1.28
N CYS A 263 27.68 -3.20 -2.28
CA CYS A 263 27.23 -4.58 -2.16
C CYS A 263 28.48 -5.46 -1.95
#